data_AF-A0A800L6X4-F1
#
_entry.id   AF-A0A800L6X4-F1
#
_cell.length_a   1.000
_cell.length_b   1.000
_cell.length_c   1.000
_cell.angle_alpha   90.00
_cell.angle_beta   90.00
_cell.angle_gamma   90.00
#
_symmetry.space_group_name_H-M   'P 1'
#
loop_
_entity.id
_entity.type
_entity.pdbx_description
1 polymer ?
#
loop_
_entity_poly.entity_id
_entity_poly.type
_entity_poly.pdbx_seq_one_letter_code
_entity_poly.pdbx_strand_id
1 'polypeptide(L)'
;MKKIGFITIISILLGKEPKPLDRFVVDYLLLTQSRMIESPTVWQDVREGYLRNEAIYFSEIILDSLADGLTSYYVVKTHLPKINQLREEVREGK
;
A
#
# COMPACT_ATOMS: atom_id res chain seq x y z
N MET A 1 -28.36 3.13 14.84
CA MET A 1 -28.73 2.00 13.96
C MET A 1 -28.34 2.20 12.49
N LYS A 2 -28.62 3.36 11.85
CA LYS A 2 -28.25 3.63 10.44
C LYS A 2 -26.75 3.45 10.11
N LYS A 3 -25.84 3.86 11.01
CA LYS A 3 -24.38 3.75 10.81
C LYS A 3 -23.88 2.30 10.79
N ILE A 4 -24.49 1.42 11.57
CA ILE A 4 -24.10 0.01 11.66
C ILE A 4 -24.50 -0.72 10.39
N GLY A 5 -25.72 -0.51 9.90
CA GLY A 5 -26.18 -1.10 8.63
C GLY A 5 -25.32 -0.68 7.43
N PHE A 6 -24.85 0.58 7.41
CA PHE A 6 -23.94 1.05 6.36
C PHE A 6 -22.58 0.34 6.38
N ILE A 7 -22.02 0.10 7.57
CA ILE A 7 -20.78 -0.67 7.74
C ILE A 7 -20.98 -2.11 7.25
N THR A 8 -22.10 -2.75 7.61
CA THR A 8 -22.39 -4.13 7.20
C THR A 8 -22.52 -4.27 5.69
N ILE A 9 -23.18 -3.32 5.01
CA ILE A 9 -23.34 -3.32 3.55
C ILE A 9 -21.99 -3.16 2.84
N ILE A 10 -21.13 -2.27 3.34
CA ILE A 10 -19.79 -2.07 2.79
C ILE A 10 -18.91 -3.32 2.95
N SER A 11 -18.98 -3.98 4.11
CA SER A 11 -18.20 -5.21 4.34
C SER A 11 -18.61 -6.36 3.41
N ILE A 12 -19.90 -6.48 3.07
CA ILE A 12 -20.39 -7.49 2.13
C ILE A 12 -19.94 -7.16 0.70
N LEU A 13 -20.01 -5.89 0.28
CA LEU A 13 -19.64 -5.45 -1.07
C LEU A 13 -18.15 -5.51 -1.35
N LEU A 14 -17.31 -5.32 -0.32
CA LEU A 14 -15.84 -5.35 -0.44
C LEU A 14 -15.23 -6.71 -0.07
N GLY A 15 -16.05 -7.68 0.35
CA GLY A 15 -15.60 -9.04 0.64
C GLY A 15 -15.10 -9.71 -0.62
N LYS A 16 -13.79 -9.94 -0.73
CA LYS A 16 -13.21 -10.80 -1.77
C LYS A 16 -13.34 -12.25 -1.33
N GLU A 17 -13.78 -13.11 -2.24
CA GLU A 17 -13.72 -14.55 -1.99
C GLU A 17 -12.26 -15.00 -1.81
N PRO A 18 -11.99 -15.89 -0.84
CA PRO A 18 -10.65 -16.45 -0.68
C PRO A 18 -10.26 -17.17 -1.96
N LYS A 19 -9.02 -16.94 -2.42
CA LYS A 19 -8.47 -17.71 -3.54
C LYS A 19 -8.52 -19.21 -3.19
N PRO A 20 -8.81 -20.10 -4.16
CA PRO A 20 -8.62 -21.53 -3.97
C PRO A 20 -7.21 -21.81 -3.45
N LEU A 21 -7.08 -22.72 -2.48
CA LEU A 21 -5.82 -23.01 -1.80
C LEU A 21 -4.71 -23.35 -2.80
N ASP A 22 -5.02 -24.17 -3.81
CA ASP A 22 -4.06 -24.57 -4.84
C ASP A 22 -3.51 -23.36 -5.61
N ARG A 23 -4.38 -22.40 -5.95
CA ARG A 23 -3.97 -21.18 -6.64
C ARG A 23 -3.09 -20.31 -5.74
N PHE A 24 -3.42 -20.19 -4.45
CA PHE A 24 -2.58 -19.47 -3.50
C PHE A 24 -1.18 -20.10 -3.40
N VAL A 25 -1.12 -21.44 -3.29
CA VAL A 25 0.15 -22.17 -3.18
C VAL A 25 1.00 -22.00 -4.44
N VAL A 26 0.40 -22.12 -5.63
CA VAL A 26 1.11 -21.90 -6.91
C VAL A 26 1.62 -20.47 -7.02
N ASP A 27 0.78 -19.47 -6.78
CA ASP A 27 1.17 -18.06 -6.82
C ASP A 27 2.33 -17.78 -5.83
N TYR A 28 2.25 -18.35 -4.62
CA TYR A 28 3.27 -18.20 -3.59
C TYR A 28 4.61 -18.84 -3.98
N LEU A 29 4.58 -20.06 -4.53
CA LEU A 29 5.79 -20.76 -4.96
C LEU A 29 6.47 -20.06 -6.15
N LEU A 30 5.69 -19.58 -7.12
CA LEU A 30 6.22 -18.80 -8.26
C LEU A 30 6.86 -17.49 -7.79
N LEU A 31 6.19 -16.76 -6.87
CA LEU A 31 6.76 -15.55 -6.29
C LEU A 31 8.05 -15.83 -5.51
N THR A 32 8.06 -16.92 -4.75
CA THR A 32 9.25 -17.36 -4.01
C THR A 32 10.40 -17.71 -4.95
N GLN A 33 10.10 -18.45 -6.02
CA GLN A 33 11.10 -18.82 -7.03
C GLN A 33 11.66 -17.59 -7.74
N SER A 34 10.81 -16.63 -8.13
CA SER A 34 11.23 -15.36 -8.73
C SER A 34 12.20 -14.62 -7.81
N ARG A 35 11.88 -14.53 -6.51
CA ARG A 35 12.72 -13.87 -5.49
C ARG A 35 14.05 -14.59 -5.24
N MET A 36 14.10 -15.91 -5.45
CA MET A 36 15.32 -16.71 -5.28
C MET A 36 16.21 -16.74 -6.54
N ILE A 37 15.61 -16.55 -7.72
CA ILE A 37 16.34 -16.42 -9.00
C ILE A 37 16.98 -15.03 -9.10
N GLU A 38 16.29 -14.00 -8.61
CA GLU A 38 16.85 -12.66 -8.51
C GLU A 38 17.90 -12.58 -7.38
N SER A 39 18.97 -11.81 -7.61
CA SER A 39 19.92 -11.51 -6.53
C SER A 39 19.20 -10.76 -5.40
N PRO A 40 19.49 -11.04 -4.11
CA PRO A 40 18.92 -10.30 -3.00
C PRO A 40 19.07 -8.78 -3.12
N THR A 41 20.18 -8.32 -3.71
CA THR A 41 20.44 -6.90 -3.98
C THR A 41 19.48 -6.33 -5.03
N VAL A 42 19.25 -7.06 -6.13
CA VAL A 42 18.35 -6.63 -7.20
C VAL A 42 16.92 -6.51 -6.67
N TRP A 43 16.47 -7.48 -5.88
CA TRP A 43 15.15 -7.44 -5.28
C TRP A 43 14.99 -6.29 -4.27
N GLN A 44 16.03 -6.03 -3.47
CA GLN A 44 16.06 -4.91 -2.54
C GLN A 44 16.01 -3.55 -3.27
N ASP A 45 16.76 -3.39 -4.36
CA ASP A 45 16.76 -2.17 -5.17
C ASP A 45 15.40 -1.93 -5.84
N VAL A 46 14.77 -2.99 -6.39
CA VAL A 46 13.44 -2.91 -6.99
C VAL A 46 12.39 -2.52 -5.93
N ARG A 47 12.46 -3.11 -4.74
CA ARG A 47 11.56 -2.78 -3.63
C ARG A 47 11.75 -1.33 -3.16
N GLU A 48 13.00 -0.89 -2.97
CA GLU A 48 13.30 0.49 -2.59
C GLU A 48 12.76 1.47 -3.64
N GLY A 49 12.98 1.18 -4.92
CA GLY A 49 12.45 1.97 -6.03
C GLY A 49 10.92 2.05 -6.03
N TYR A 50 10.24 0.93 -5.78
CA TYR A 50 8.78 0.89 -5.66
C TYR A 50 8.28 1.76 -4.50
N LEU A 51 8.85 1.61 -3.30
CA LEU A 51 8.44 2.38 -2.12
C LEU A 51 8.69 3.89 -2.29
N ARG A 52 9.80 4.28 -2.93
CA ARG A 52 10.09 5.68 -3.29
C ARG A 52 9.02 6.24 -4.23
N ASN A 53 8.67 5.51 -5.28
CA ASN A 53 7.64 5.93 -6.22
C ASN A 53 6.26 6.00 -5.56
N GLU A 54 5.91 5.05 -4.68
CA GLU A 54 4.66 5.09 -3.92
C GLU A 54 4.58 6.34 -3.03
N ALA A 55 5.68 6.67 -2.33
CA ALA A 55 5.74 7.86 -1.49
C ALA A 55 5.61 9.17 -2.29
N ILE A 56 6.23 9.24 -3.47
CA ILE A 56 6.12 10.39 -4.38
C ILE A 56 4.67 10.53 -4.87
N TYR A 57 4.11 9.49 -5.46
CA TYR A 57 2.75 9.49 -6.00
C TYR A 57 1.71 9.85 -4.93
N PHE A 58 1.83 9.28 -3.74
CA PHE A 58 0.91 9.61 -2.64
C PHE A 58 1.05 11.07 -2.18
N SER A 59 2.27 11.61 -2.19
CA SER A 59 2.50 13.02 -1.87
C SER A 59 1.91 13.95 -2.93
N GLU A 60 2.01 13.60 -4.22
CA GLU A 60 1.40 14.35 -5.33
C GLU A 60 -0.13 14.41 -5.19
N ILE A 61 -0.80 13.29 -4.92
CA ILE A 61 -2.26 13.27 -4.67
C ILE A 61 -2.66 14.22 -3.54
N ILE A 62 -1.86 14.29 -2.48
CA ILE A 62 -2.13 15.16 -1.33
C ILE A 62 -1.92 16.62 -1.71
N LEU A 63 -0.89 16.93 -2.49
CA LEU A 63 -0.65 18.29 -2.99
C LEU A 63 -1.78 18.75 -3.91
N ASP A 64 -2.25 17.88 -4.80
CA ASP A 64 -3.42 18.15 -5.64
C ASP A 64 -4.67 18.37 -4.78
N SER A 65 -4.89 17.52 -3.78
CA SER A 65 -6.02 17.67 -2.85
C SER A 65 -5.94 18.98 -2.04
N LEU A 66 -4.74 19.40 -1.63
CA LEU A 66 -4.50 20.69 -0.98
C LEU A 66 -4.84 21.86 -1.93
N ALA A 67 -4.46 21.75 -3.20
CA ALA A 67 -4.84 22.73 -4.22
C ALA A 67 -6.37 22.79 -4.43
N ASP A 68 -7.05 21.65 -4.30
CA ASP A 68 -8.51 21.54 -4.36
C ASP A 68 -9.24 21.95 -3.05
N GLY A 69 -8.50 22.46 -2.06
CA GLY A 69 -9.07 23.03 -0.83
C GLY A 69 -9.04 22.12 0.40
N LEU A 70 -8.32 21.00 0.35
CA LEU A 70 -8.05 20.20 1.55
C LEU A 70 -7.27 21.04 2.57
N THR A 71 -7.62 20.92 3.85
CA THR A 71 -6.93 21.69 4.90
C THR A 71 -5.60 21.03 5.28
N SER A 72 -4.57 21.84 5.51
CA SER A 72 -3.26 21.36 5.98
C SER A 72 -3.37 20.59 7.30
N TYR A 73 -4.30 20.98 8.20
CA TYR A 73 -4.55 20.25 9.45
C TYR A 73 -5.00 18.80 9.18
N TYR A 74 -5.91 18.60 8.22
CA TYR A 74 -6.36 17.27 7.83
C TYR A 74 -5.22 16.44 7.24
N VAL A 75 -4.36 17.05 6.41
CA VAL A 75 -3.17 16.40 5.85
C VAL A 75 -2.21 15.94 6.93
N VAL A 76 -1.90 16.80 7.91
CA VAL A 76 -1.03 16.47 9.05
C VAL A 76 -1.59 15.31 9.87
N LYS A 77 -2.88 15.33 10.16
CA LYS A 77 -3.50 14.30 11.01
C LYS A 77 -3.63 12.95 10.29
N THR A 78 -3.96 12.96 9.00
CA THR A 78 -4.43 11.77 8.29
C THR A 78 -3.36 11.15 7.39
N HIS A 79 -2.56 11.98 6.72
CA HIS A 79 -1.69 11.50 5.63
C HIS A 79 -0.20 11.52 5.96
N LEU A 80 0.26 12.48 6.79
CA LEU A 80 1.66 12.55 7.22
C LEU A 80 2.17 11.26 7.89
N PRO A 81 1.41 10.55 8.75
CA PRO A 81 1.87 9.29 9.33
C PRO A 81 2.25 8.25 8.28
N LYS A 82 1.46 8.12 7.20
CA LYS A 82 1.72 7.17 6.11
C LYS A 82 2.93 7.58 5.27
N ILE A 83 3.09 8.88 4.98
CA ILE A 83 4.28 9.39 4.30
C ILE A 83 5.54 9.10 5.12
N ASN A 84 5.49 9.34 6.44
CA ASN A 84 6.62 9.08 7.32
C ASN A 84 6.95 7.58 7.42
N GLN A 85 5.93 6.71 7.45
CA GLN A 85 6.12 5.27 7.40
C GLN A 85 6.84 4.85 6.11
N LEU A 86 6.37 5.29 4.93
CA LEU A 86 6.99 4.96 3.64
C LEU A 86 8.44 5.44 3.57
N ARG A 87 8.71 6.65 4.08
CA ARG A 87 10.08 7.19 4.15
C ARG A 87 10.99 6.34 5.03
N GLU A 88 10.47 5.82 6.14
CA GLU A 88 11.23 4.98 7.05
C GLU A 88 11.50 3.59 6.43
N GLU A 89 10.51 2.99 5.78
CA GLU A 89 10.65 1.71 5.06
C GLU A 89 11.75 1.79 3.98
N VAL A 90 11.77 2.89 3.21
CA VAL A 90 12.86 3.19 2.25
C VAL A 90 14.21 3.31 2.96
N ARG A 91 14.28 4.02 4.09
CA ARG A 91 15.54 4.24 4.82
C ARG A 91 16.13 2.94 5.36
N GLU A 92 15.29 2.06 5.89
CA GLU A 92 15.73 0.78 6.44
C GLU A 92 16.09 -0.24 5.36
N GLY A 93 15.87 0.08 4.08
CA GLY A 93 16.01 -0.85 2.96
C GLY A 93 15.09 -2.07 3.12
N LYS A 94 13.98 -1.92 3.87
CA LYS A 94 12.99 -2.95 4.20
C LYS A 94 11.82 -2.97 3.21
#